data_AF-A0A2D4K673-F1
#
_entry.id   AF-A0A2D4K673-F1
#
_cell.length_a   1.000
_cell.length_b   1.000
_cell.length_c   1.000
_cell.angle_alpha   90.00
_cell.angle_beta   90.00
_cell.angle_gamma   90.00
#
_symmetry.space_group_name_H-M   'P 1'
#
loop_
_entity.id
_entity.type
_entity.pdbx_description
1 polymer ?
#
loop_
_entity_poly.entity_id
_entity_poly.type
_entity_poly.pdbx_seq_one_letter_code
_entity_poly.pdbx_strand_id
1 'polypeptide(L)'
;VVEGMSTGLFLIIMVMAITGLLVCRRKIKSGHERATAKLSIRKDRPSVHLNLGQKGSRKTSSLIKVNQFEMHFTKLQADSNYLLSKEYEDLKDVGRNQSCDIALLPENRGKNRYN
;
A
#
# COMPACT_ATOMS: atom_id res chain seq x y z
N VAL A 1 -58.32 -4.39 8.09
CA VAL A 1 -57.51 -3.16 7.79
C VAL A 1 -56.19 -3.10 8.60
N VAL A 2 -55.89 -4.06 9.48
CA VAL A 2 -54.70 -4.01 10.37
C VAL A 2 -53.44 -4.69 9.78
N GLU A 3 -53.57 -5.53 8.75
CA GLU A 3 -52.44 -6.30 8.19
C GLU A 3 -51.46 -5.47 7.35
N GLY A 4 -51.87 -4.32 6.81
CA GLY A 4 -51.02 -3.47 5.96
C GLY A 4 -50.01 -2.61 6.72
N MET A 5 -50.27 -2.32 8.01
CA MET A 5 -49.41 -1.44 8.81
C MET A 5 -48.08 -2.12 9.20
N SER A 6 -48.12 -3.44 9.39
CA SER A 6 -46.96 -4.24 9.76
C SER A 6 -45.92 -4.25 8.64
N THR A 7 -46.34 -4.50 7.41
CA THR A 7 -45.45 -4.61 6.24
C THR A 7 -44.72 -3.30 5.95
N GLY A 8 -45.38 -2.16 6.11
CA GLY A 8 -44.75 -0.84 5.95
C GLY A 8 -43.62 -0.60 6.95
N LEU A 9 -43.83 -0.95 8.22
CA LEU A 9 -42.80 -0.82 9.26
C LEU A 9 -41.60 -1.73 8.99
N PHE A 10 -41.83 -2.97 8.56
CA PHE A 10 -40.75 -3.90 8.19
C PHE A 10 -39.91 -3.38 7.02
N LEU A 11 -40.53 -2.82 5.98
CA LEU A 11 -39.80 -2.23 4.85
C LEU A 11 -38.96 -1.03 5.28
N ILE A 12 -39.48 -0.17 6.15
CA ILE A 12 -38.73 0.98 6.68
C ILE A 12 -37.51 0.51 7.48
N ILE A 13 -37.68 -0.46 8.39
CA ILE A 13 -36.58 -1.01 9.19
C ILE A 13 -35.52 -1.66 8.28
N MET A 14 -35.95 -2.41 7.25
CA MET A 14 -35.03 -3.05 6.31
C MET A 14 -34.22 -2.03 5.51
N VAL A 15 -34.86 -0.96 5.02
CA VAL A 15 -34.17 0.12 4.29
C VAL A 15 -33.18 0.85 5.21
N MET A 16 -33.55 1.09 6.47
CA MET A 16 -32.64 1.71 7.44
C MET A 16 -31.43 0.81 7.75
N ALA A 17 -31.63 -0.50 7.90
CA ALA A 17 -30.55 -1.47 8.10
C ALA A 17 -29.61 -1.54 6.87
N ILE A 18 -30.17 -1.60 5.66
CA ILE A 18 -29.39 -1.60 4.41
C ILE A 18 -28.62 -0.29 4.25
N THR A 19 -29.25 0.85 4.52
CA THR A 19 -28.61 2.17 4.43
C THR A 19 -27.48 2.28 5.45
N GLY A 20 -27.71 1.85 6.70
CA GLY A 20 -26.68 1.78 7.72
C GLY A 20 -25.51 0.89 7.30
N LEU A 21 -25.78 -0.30 6.77
CA LEU A 21 -24.75 -1.20 6.25
C LEU A 21 -23.98 -0.58 5.07
N LEU A 22 -24.65 0.09 4.15
CA LEU A 22 -24.02 0.77 3.01
C LEU A 22 -23.16 1.94 3.47
N VAL A 23 -23.60 2.74 4.45
CA VAL A 23 -22.80 3.83 5.03
C VAL A 23 -21.60 3.28 5.79
N CYS A 24 -21.75 2.21 6.57
CA CYS A 24 -20.65 1.52 7.23
C CYS A 24 -19.63 0.98 6.22
N ARG A 25 -20.09 0.31 5.15
CA ARG A 25 -19.22 -0.20 4.09
C ARG A 25 -18.56 0.92 3.28
N ARG A 26 -19.27 2.03 3.03
CA ARG A 26 -18.72 3.22 2.37
C ARG A 26 -17.68 3.93 3.24
N LYS A 27 -17.88 4.03 4.56
CA LYS A 27 -16.88 4.56 5.50
C LYS A 27 -15.60 3.71 5.55
N ILE A 28 -15.74 2.39 5.45
CA ILE A 28 -14.59 1.47 5.39
C ILE A 28 -13.89 1.56 4.03
N LYS A 29 -14.64 1.74 2.94
CA LYS A 29 -14.12 1.82 1.58
C LYS A 29 -13.59 3.22 1.20
N SER A 30 -14.10 4.30 1.81
CA SER A 30 -13.64 5.67 1.59
C SER A 30 -12.29 5.97 2.27
N GLY A 31 -11.85 5.12 3.21
CA GLY A 31 -10.45 5.05 3.63
C GLY A 31 -9.53 4.36 2.61
N HIS A 32 -10.07 3.85 1.50
CA HIS A 32 -9.38 3.04 0.50
C HIS A 32 -9.68 3.46 -0.95
N GLU A 33 -9.90 4.75 -1.22
CA GLU A 33 -9.92 5.25 -2.60
C GLU A 33 -8.96 6.42 -2.80
N ARG A 34 -7.66 6.08 -2.91
CA ARG A 34 -6.76 6.73 -3.86
C ARG A 34 -5.53 5.85 -4.15
N ALA A 35 -5.75 4.72 -4.81
CA ALA A 35 -4.69 4.01 -5.52
C ALA A 35 -5.30 3.17 -6.64
N THR A 36 -5.77 3.89 -7.67
CA THR A 36 -5.77 3.52 -9.08
C THR A 36 -5.60 2.03 -9.37
N ALA A 37 -6.71 1.41 -9.74
CA ALA A 37 -6.74 0.34 -10.71
C ALA A 37 -5.87 0.71 -11.93
N LYS A 38 -4.76 0.00 -12.14
CA LYS A 38 -4.19 -0.19 -13.47
C LYS A 38 -3.77 -1.66 -13.62
N LEU A 39 -4.45 -2.30 -14.56
CA LEU A 39 -4.14 -3.57 -15.21
C LEU A 39 -2.71 -3.61 -15.77
N SER A 40 -2.06 -4.77 -15.67
CA SER A 40 -1.55 -5.57 -16.80
C SER A 40 -0.75 -6.76 -16.23
N ILE A 41 -1.20 -8.00 -16.39
CA ILE A 41 -0.85 -8.91 -17.50
C ILE A 41 0.68 -9.06 -17.69
N ARG A 42 1.21 -10.12 -17.06
CA ARG A 42 2.22 -11.11 -17.51
C ARG A 42 3.32 -10.67 -18.50
N LYS A 43 4.60 -10.87 -18.14
CA LYS A 43 5.56 -11.66 -18.94
C LYS A 43 6.80 -12.13 -18.17
N ASP A 44 7.18 -13.38 -18.42
CA ASP A 44 8.36 -14.14 -17.97
C ASP A 44 9.72 -13.62 -18.50
N ARG A 45 10.75 -13.70 -17.63
CA ARG A 45 12.21 -13.94 -17.86
C ARG A 45 13.12 -12.79 -18.41
N PRO A 46 14.47 -12.90 -18.31
CA PRO A 46 15.31 -11.95 -17.58
C PRO A 46 16.29 -11.17 -18.49
N SER A 47 16.39 -9.85 -18.35
CA SER A 47 17.43 -9.08 -19.05
C SER A 47 18.17 -8.16 -18.10
N VAL A 48 19.46 -8.44 -17.99
CA VAL A 48 20.51 -7.63 -17.39
C VAL A 48 20.60 -6.29 -18.14
N HIS A 49 20.91 -5.24 -17.37
CA HIS A 49 21.47 -3.95 -17.78
C HIS A 49 20.49 -2.79 -18.08
N LEU A 50 20.83 -1.65 -17.48
CA LEU A 50 20.27 -0.30 -17.61
C LEU A 50 18.96 -0.04 -16.86
N ASN A 51 19.09 0.10 -15.53
CA ASN A 51 18.15 0.83 -14.70
C ASN A 51 18.20 2.33 -15.08
N LEU A 52 17.56 2.69 -16.20
CA LEU A 52 17.08 4.06 -16.37
C LEU A 52 16.00 4.25 -15.32
N GLY A 53 16.41 4.82 -14.18
CA GLY A 53 15.56 5.05 -13.03
C GLY A 53 14.23 5.65 -13.48
N GLN A 54 13.18 4.84 -13.37
CA GLN A 54 11.82 5.30 -13.54
C GLN A 54 11.61 6.35 -12.45
N LYS A 55 11.81 7.63 -12.81
CA LYS A 55 11.52 8.81 -11.99
C LYS A 55 10.00 8.97 -11.88
N GLY A 56 9.32 7.89 -11.51
CA GLY A 56 7.97 7.91 -11.01
C GLY A 56 8.01 8.51 -9.61
N SER A 57 6.95 9.23 -9.27
CA SER A 57 6.70 9.78 -7.94
C SER A 57 6.76 8.67 -6.88
N ARG A 58 7.96 8.35 -6.40
CA ARG A 58 8.18 7.41 -5.29
C ARG A 58 7.80 8.14 -4.01
N LYS A 59 7.02 7.48 -3.17
CA LYS A 59 6.59 8.04 -1.88
C LYS A 59 7.83 8.24 -1.01
N THR A 60 8.14 9.49 -0.68
CA THR A 60 9.25 9.85 0.23
C THR A 60 8.84 9.78 1.70
N SER A 61 7.55 9.64 1.98
CA SER A 61 7.00 9.48 3.33
C SER A 61 5.70 8.68 3.31
N SER A 62 5.44 7.98 4.41
CA SER A 62 4.16 7.32 4.71
C SER A 62 3.80 7.62 6.16
N LEU A 63 3.02 8.68 6.37
CA LEU A 63 2.63 9.13 7.71
C LEU A 63 1.44 8.30 8.21
N ILE A 64 1.57 7.74 9.41
CA ILE A 64 0.55 6.91 10.05
C ILE A 64 0.21 7.52 11.41
N LYS A 65 -1.08 7.72 11.70
CA LYS A 65 -1.51 8.17 13.03
C LYS A 65 -1.30 7.06 14.05
N VAL A 66 -0.80 7.41 15.25
CA VAL A 66 -0.49 6.44 16.31
C VAL A 66 -1.69 5.56 16.65
N ASN A 67 -2.88 6.14 16.78
CA ASN A 67 -4.11 5.41 17.07
C ASN A 67 -4.58 4.45 15.96
N GLN A 68 -3.99 4.54 14.76
CA GLN A 68 -4.30 3.68 13.61
C GLN A 68 -3.14 2.74 13.26
N PHE A 69 -2.02 2.81 13.98
CA PHE A 69 -0.82 2.07 13.65
C PHE A 69 -1.04 0.56 13.66
N GLU A 70 -1.68 0.03 14.70
CA GLU A 70 -1.94 -1.40 14.85
C GLU A 70 -2.75 -1.98 13.67
N MET A 71 -3.82 -1.27 13.30
CA MET A 71 -4.65 -1.62 12.15
C MET A 71 -3.87 -1.54 10.84
N HIS A 72 -3.06 -0.49 10.67
CA HIS A 72 -2.22 -0.32 9.49
C HIS A 72 -1.19 -1.46 9.36
N PHE A 73 -0.51 -1.79 10.45
CA PHE A 73 0.50 -2.83 10.48
C PHE A 73 -0.09 -4.22 10.22
N THR A 74 -1.23 -4.55 10.84
CA THR A 74 -1.96 -5.79 10.57
C THR A 74 -2.32 -5.92 9.09
N LYS A 75 -2.80 -4.81 8.49
CA LYS A 75 -3.11 -4.77 7.05
C LYS A 75 -1.86 -5.00 6.19
N LEU A 76 -0.70 -4.44 6.56
CA LEU A 76 0.54 -4.62 5.80
C LEU A 76 1.03 -6.07 5.81
N GLN A 77 0.82 -6.78 6.93
CA GLN A 77 1.25 -8.16 7.12
C GLN A 77 0.33 -9.21 6.48
N ALA A 78 -0.88 -8.82 6.08
CA ALA A 78 -1.83 -9.73 5.43
C ALA A 78 -1.21 -10.38 4.17
N ASP A 79 -1.68 -11.59 3.87
CA ASP A 79 -1.21 -12.39 2.71
C ASP A 79 0.31 -12.54 2.68
N SER A 80 0.90 -12.98 3.81
CA SER A 80 2.34 -13.20 3.97
C SER A 80 3.19 -11.95 3.70
N ASN A 81 2.84 -10.85 4.36
CA ASN A 81 3.53 -9.55 4.23
C ASN A 81 3.48 -8.95 2.82
N TYR A 82 2.43 -9.23 2.04
CA TYR A 82 2.35 -8.78 0.64
C TYR A 82 2.51 -7.27 0.49
N LEU A 83 1.72 -6.49 1.23
CA LEU A 83 1.75 -5.02 1.15
C LEU A 83 3.02 -4.45 1.80
N LEU A 84 3.47 -5.04 2.90
CA LEU A 84 4.73 -4.67 3.53
C LEU A 84 5.91 -4.81 2.56
N SER A 85 5.98 -5.95 1.86
CA SER A 85 7.04 -6.24 0.89
C SER A 85 7.00 -5.27 -0.27
N LYS A 86 5.79 -4.94 -0.76
CA LYS A 86 5.61 -3.94 -1.80
C LYS A 86 6.11 -2.54 -1.39
N GLU A 87 5.75 -2.07 -0.20
CA GLU A 87 6.21 -0.78 0.32
C GLU A 87 7.73 -0.76 0.54
N TYR A 88 8.31 -1.88 0.98
CA TYR A 88 9.76 -2.02 1.15
C TYR A 88 10.51 -2.00 -0.19
N GLU A 89 10.02 -2.72 -1.19
CA GLU A 89 10.65 -2.78 -2.53
C GLU A 89 10.66 -1.42 -3.24
N ASP A 90 9.67 -0.56 -3.00
CA ASP A 90 9.64 0.80 -3.54
C ASP A 90 10.84 1.65 -3.08
N LEU A 91 11.47 1.31 -1.94
CA LEU A 91 12.61 2.01 -1.36
C LEU A 91 13.96 1.54 -1.92
N LYS A 92 14.02 0.43 -2.67
CA LYS A 92 15.28 -0.23 -3.05
C LYS A 92 16.26 0.68 -3.78
N ASP A 93 15.78 1.58 -4.66
CA ASP A 93 16.66 2.41 -5.49
C ASP A 93 16.90 3.80 -4.88
N VAL A 94 16.49 4.04 -3.63
CA VAL A 94 16.71 5.33 -2.96
C VAL A 94 18.19 5.46 -2.59
N GLY A 95 18.83 6.56 -2.98
CA GLY A 95 20.23 6.87 -2.65
C GLY A 95 21.29 6.11 -3.44
N ARG A 96 20.92 5.05 -4.17
CA ARG A 96 21.86 4.20 -4.95
C ARG A 96 22.56 4.89 -6.12
N ASN A 97 22.08 6.06 -6.52
CA ASN A 97 22.66 6.86 -7.60
C ASN A 97 23.79 7.80 -7.13
N GLN A 98 24.16 7.77 -5.84
CA GLN A 98 25.31 8.51 -5.33
C GLN A 98 26.60 7.71 -5.55
N SER A 99 27.69 8.37 -5.96
CA SER A 99 28.96 7.69 -6.18
C SER A 99 29.69 7.41 -4.86
N CYS A 100 30.52 6.37 -4.87
CA CYS A 100 31.33 5.93 -3.73
C CYS A 100 32.84 5.95 -4.05
N ASP A 101 33.27 6.78 -5.00
CA ASP A 101 34.60 6.70 -5.63
C ASP A 101 35.75 6.82 -4.62
N ILE A 102 35.61 7.71 -3.63
CA ILE A 102 36.61 7.90 -2.57
C ILE A 102 36.74 6.65 -1.68
N ALA A 103 35.63 5.95 -1.42
CA ALA A 103 35.66 4.73 -0.60
C ALA A 103 36.35 3.55 -1.31
N LEU A 104 36.37 3.56 -2.65
CA LEU A 104 36.96 2.50 -3.48
C LEU A 104 38.47 2.67 -3.76
N LEU A 105 39.04 3.81 -3.34
CA LEU A 105 40.46 4.09 -3.46
C LEU A 105 41.31 3.01 -2.74
N PRO A 106 42.44 2.56 -3.33
CA PRO A 106 43.32 1.54 -2.72
C PRO A 106 43.72 1.87 -1.28
N GLU A 107 43.95 3.14 -0.99
CA GLU A 107 44.34 3.69 0.32
C GLU A 107 43.25 3.53 1.38
N ASN A 108 41.99 3.35 0.96
CA ASN A 108 40.83 3.22 1.82
C ASN A 108 40.33 1.77 1.93
N ARG A 109 40.87 0.82 1.15
CA ARG A 109 40.44 -0.59 1.17
C ARG A 109 40.50 -1.24 2.55
N GLY A 110 41.57 -0.97 3.31
CA GLY A 110 41.74 -1.49 4.67
C GLY A 110 40.88 -0.80 5.73
N LYS A 111 40.23 0.32 5.37
CA LYS A 111 39.36 1.10 6.27
C LYS A 111 37.90 0.68 6.17
N ASN A 112 37.51 -0.04 5.11
CA ASN A 112 36.16 -0.56 4.93
C ASN A 112 36.06 -1.99 5.47
N ARG A 113 35.18 -2.21 6.45
CA ARG A 113 34.94 -3.56 7.01
C ARG A 113 34.30 -4.51 5.99
N TYR A 114 33.50 -3.96 5.08
CA TYR A 114 32.83 -4.68 3.99
C TYR A 114 33.06 -3.89 2.71
N ASN A 115 33.53 -4.56 1.67
CA ASN A 115 33.66 -4.03 0.31
C ASN A 115 32.71 -4.80 -0.62
#